data_AF-A0A4Y6V3C7-F1
#
_entry.id   AF-A0A4Y6V3C7-F1
#
_cell.length_a   1.000
_cell.length_b   1.000
_cell.length_c   1.000
_cell.angle_alpha   90.00
_cell.angle_beta   90.00
_cell.angle_gamma   90.00
#
_symmetry.space_group_name_H-M   'P 1'
#
loop_
_entity.id
_entity.type
_entity.pdbx_description
1 polymer ?
#
loop_
_entity_poly.entity_id
_entity_poly.type
_entity_poly.pdbx_seq_one_letter_code
_entity_poly.pdbx_strand_id
1 'polypeptide(L)'
;MISFSFRSFIPSAFCCALLASSAIAHAQPAAPVPEEAKHPSISRGHYLAIAADCAACHTNGRDGQFLAGGYAISSPMGNIYSTNITPSKKYGIGNYTLEQFTTLMRHGVRPDGANVYPAMPYDAYSQLTDADIKSLYSYIMTEVPAVDAPAPKTQLPFPFNIRASLSLWKLVASISDKPYVFNHSRSDDWNRGRYLVDQLAHCGECHTPRNMMLVPKQSQYLAGADIGPWRAPNITSDPISGIGGWSDEDLFAYLKTGKTAHARAAGPMAEAVEHSLQHLPDRDITSIITYLRSVPPIHEAGVTAANFNHGGHPSGYNIASADARRATSTLDGITDGATLYESACASCHQTNGRGTPDGQYPSLVGNTTTGQLNPNDLVASILFGVDRTVDGQEVLMPAFGDNSLVQPLTDTQVADIADYVLSHFGNTQATVSPEFVRQIRTGGKPVLVAQLANPKVMLSLAAAALIGLIIVVFGLRAFLRNRRSV
;
A
#
# COMPACT_ATOMS: atom_id res chain seq x y z
N MET A 1 78.38 -12.05 27.49
CA MET A 1 77.58 -12.59 28.61
C MET A 1 76.24 -13.05 28.03
N ILE A 2 76.17 -14.11 27.23
CA ILE A 2 76.03 -15.54 27.62
C ILE A 2 75.21 -15.74 28.90
N SER A 3 73.93 -16.11 28.76
CA SER A 3 73.43 -17.36 29.35
C SER A 3 72.09 -17.77 28.73
N PHE A 4 72.13 -18.80 27.90
CA PHE A 4 71.00 -19.66 27.56
C PHE A 4 70.71 -20.58 28.74
N SER A 5 69.45 -20.95 28.97
CA SER A 5 69.16 -22.27 29.54
C SER A 5 67.82 -22.81 29.04
N PHE A 6 67.92 -23.70 28.06
CA PHE A 6 66.96 -24.78 27.84
C PHE A 6 67.03 -25.75 29.03
N ARG A 7 65.89 -26.28 29.47
CA ARG A 7 65.82 -27.62 30.07
C ARG A 7 64.46 -28.25 29.79
N SER A 8 64.52 -29.28 28.96
CA SER A 8 63.51 -30.30 28.71
C SER A 8 63.00 -30.94 30.00
N PHE A 9 61.74 -31.38 30.03
CA PHE A 9 61.39 -32.62 30.72
C PHE A 9 60.20 -33.33 30.04
N ILE A 10 60.33 -34.65 30.07
CA ILE A 10 59.67 -35.76 29.37
C ILE A 10 58.26 -36.04 29.93
N PRO A 11 57.35 -36.67 29.15
CA PRO A 11 55.95 -36.86 29.50
C PRO A 11 55.72 -38.13 30.32
N SER A 12 54.65 -38.15 31.12
CA SER A 12 53.82 -39.34 31.38
C SER A 12 52.65 -39.05 32.32
N ALA A 13 51.45 -39.41 31.84
CA ALA A 13 50.30 -39.99 32.54
C ALA A 13 49.76 -39.33 33.84
N PHE A 14 48.49 -38.91 33.84
CA PHE A 14 47.38 -39.66 34.45
C PHE A 14 46.04 -38.90 34.33
N CYS A 15 44.96 -39.67 34.22
CA CYS A 15 43.54 -39.40 34.51
C CYS A 15 43.10 -38.00 34.96
N CYS A 16 41.99 -37.50 34.39
CA CYS A 16 40.71 -37.46 35.12
C CYS A 16 39.54 -36.87 34.29
N ALA A 17 38.41 -37.57 34.40
CA ALA A 17 37.03 -37.07 34.47
C ALA A 17 36.47 -36.24 33.29
N LEU A 18 35.75 -36.95 32.42
CA LEU A 18 34.61 -36.42 31.66
C LEU A 18 33.53 -35.93 32.65
N LEU A 19 33.41 -34.61 32.85
CA LEU A 19 32.24 -34.00 33.45
C LEU A 19 31.27 -33.60 32.33
N ALA A 20 30.27 -34.46 32.11
CA ALA A 20 29.06 -34.09 31.38
C ALA A 20 28.32 -33.01 32.17
N SER A 21 28.50 -31.74 31.80
CA SER A 21 27.68 -30.65 32.30
C SER A 21 26.36 -30.65 31.53
N SER A 22 25.35 -31.25 32.13
CA SER A 22 23.95 -31.11 31.74
C SER A 22 23.53 -29.65 31.90
N ALA A 23 23.62 -28.87 30.84
CA ALA A 23 22.99 -27.56 30.79
C ALA A 23 21.47 -27.78 30.77
N ILE A 24 20.84 -27.75 31.95
CA ILE A 24 19.40 -27.57 32.08
C ILE A 24 19.11 -26.16 31.57
N ALA A 25 18.78 -26.07 30.28
CA ALA A 25 18.17 -24.89 29.70
C ALA A 25 16.87 -24.63 30.48
N HIS A 26 16.93 -23.72 31.45
CA HIS A 26 15.73 -23.15 32.03
C HIS A 26 15.03 -22.43 30.88
N ALA A 27 13.96 -23.03 30.36
CA ALA A 27 13.03 -22.36 29.48
C ALA A 27 12.61 -21.07 30.20
N GLN A 28 13.05 -19.93 29.67
CA GLN A 28 12.53 -18.65 30.14
C GLN A 28 11.02 -18.69 29.95
N PRO A 29 10.23 -18.39 31.00
CA PRO A 29 8.79 -18.30 30.84
C PRO A 29 8.51 -17.24 29.77
N ALA A 30 7.73 -17.60 28.75
CA ALA A 30 7.22 -16.64 27.79
C ALA A 30 6.49 -15.53 28.56
N ALA A 31 7.05 -14.32 28.58
CA ALA A 31 6.44 -13.16 29.20
C ALA A 31 5.16 -12.78 28.43
N PRO A 32 4.19 -12.12 29.07
CA PRO A 32 2.81 -12.23 28.69
C PRO A 32 2.50 -11.38 27.45
N VAL A 33 1.83 -12.00 26.48
CA VAL A 33 0.94 -11.33 25.53
C VAL A 33 0.11 -10.27 26.30
N PRO A 34 -0.13 -9.04 25.77
CA PRO A 34 -0.97 -8.04 26.43
C PRO A 34 -2.27 -8.67 26.94
N GLU A 35 -2.74 -8.31 28.14
CA GLU A 35 -3.85 -8.99 28.82
C GLU A 35 -5.14 -9.05 27.97
N GLU A 36 -5.41 -8.02 27.17
CA GLU A 36 -6.49 -7.98 26.17
C GLU A 36 -6.38 -9.04 25.07
N ALA A 37 -5.16 -9.46 24.71
CA ALA A 37 -4.94 -10.51 23.72
C ALA A 37 -4.91 -11.93 24.35
N LYS A 38 -5.08 -12.07 25.68
CA LYS A 38 -5.16 -13.38 26.36
C LYS A 38 -6.56 -14.00 26.35
N HIS A 39 -7.61 -13.20 26.16
CA HIS A 39 -9.00 -13.68 26.24
C HIS A 39 -9.77 -13.36 24.96
N PRO A 40 -10.01 -14.36 24.09
CA PRO A 40 -10.82 -14.15 22.90
C PRO A 40 -12.20 -13.60 23.26
N SER A 41 -12.60 -12.51 22.61
CA SER A 41 -13.92 -11.89 22.84
C SER A 41 -14.49 -11.29 21.56
N ILE A 42 -15.82 -11.15 21.52
CA ILE A 42 -16.53 -10.56 20.37
C ILE A 42 -16.13 -9.09 20.20
N SER A 43 -16.01 -8.32 21.29
CA SER A 43 -15.58 -6.92 21.24
C SER A 43 -14.15 -6.78 20.69
N ARG A 44 -13.23 -7.66 21.11
CA ARG A 44 -11.88 -7.73 20.54
C ARG A 44 -11.93 -8.07 19.05
N GLY A 45 -12.80 -8.99 18.64
CA GLY A 45 -13.01 -9.34 17.24
C GLY A 45 -13.52 -8.19 16.39
N HIS A 46 -14.48 -7.41 16.90
CA HIS A 46 -14.98 -6.21 16.24
C HIS A 46 -13.87 -5.17 16.05
N TYR A 47 -13.11 -4.90 17.12
CA TYR A 47 -11.94 -4.02 17.05
C TYR A 47 -10.94 -4.49 15.99
N LEU A 48 -10.65 -5.80 15.94
CA LEU A 48 -9.71 -6.37 14.98
C LEU A 48 -10.21 -6.22 13.55
N ALA A 49 -11.51 -6.39 13.30
CA ALA A 49 -12.10 -6.20 11.97
C ALA A 49 -11.97 -4.75 11.48
N ILE A 50 -12.10 -3.78 12.40
CA ILE A 50 -11.86 -2.35 12.13
C ILE A 50 -10.36 -2.13 11.86
N ALA A 51 -9.49 -2.54 12.78
CA ALA A 51 -8.05 -2.31 12.67
C ALA A 51 -7.43 -2.97 11.43
N ALA A 52 -7.95 -4.14 11.05
CA ALA A 52 -7.61 -4.91 9.84
C ALA A 52 -8.25 -4.36 8.55
N ASP A 53 -9.04 -3.28 8.63
CA ASP A 53 -9.72 -2.66 7.50
C ASP A 53 -10.59 -3.62 6.68
N CYS A 54 -11.21 -4.60 7.35
CA CYS A 54 -12.00 -5.63 6.68
C CYS A 54 -13.14 -5.01 5.86
N ALA A 55 -13.77 -3.96 6.39
CA ALA A 55 -14.92 -3.31 5.79
C ALA A 55 -14.59 -2.53 4.51
N ALA A 56 -13.41 -1.91 4.40
CA ALA A 56 -13.02 -1.16 3.20
C ALA A 56 -13.02 -2.04 1.95
N CYS A 57 -12.49 -3.27 2.07
CA CYS A 57 -12.46 -4.20 0.95
C CYS A 57 -13.74 -5.04 0.86
N HIS A 58 -14.30 -5.50 1.97
CA HIS A 58 -15.42 -6.45 1.93
C HIS A 58 -16.80 -5.77 1.89
N THR A 59 -16.89 -4.45 1.76
CA THR A 59 -18.15 -3.73 1.52
C THR A 59 -18.06 -2.98 0.21
N ASN A 60 -19.01 -3.18 -0.70
CA ASN A 60 -18.96 -2.57 -2.03
C ASN A 60 -19.51 -1.13 -2.01
N GLY A 61 -18.70 -0.19 -1.54
CA GLY A 61 -19.05 1.23 -1.44
C GLY A 61 -20.08 1.53 -0.33
N ARG A 62 -20.52 2.79 -0.26
CA ARG A 62 -21.35 3.32 0.83
C ARG A 62 -22.71 2.62 0.98
N ASP A 63 -23.34 2.27 -0.13
CA ASP A 63 -24.63 1.55 -0.17
C ASP A 63 -24.46 0.01 -0.22
N GLY A 64 -23.23 -0.47 -0.14
CA GLY A 64 -22.91 -1.88 -0.15
C GLY A 64 -23.40 -2.59 1.11
N GLN A 65 -23.82 -3.84 0.97
CA GLN A 65 -24.14 -4.68 2.13
C GLN A 65 -22.84 -4.98 2.90
N PHE A 66 -22.85 -4.68 4.20
CA PHE A 66 -21.69 -4.80 5.08
C PHE A 66 -21.05 -6.19 4.97
N LEU A 67 -19.75 -6.23 4.64
CA LEU A 67 -18.93 -7.45 4.50
C LEU A 67 -19.40 -8.47 3.44
N ALA A 68 -20.33 -8.09 2.55
CA ALA A 68 -20.87 -8.96 1.50
C ALA A 68 -19.99 -9.06 0.24
N GLY A 69 -18.85 -8.37 0.22
CA GLY A 69 -17.88 -8.36 -0.88
C GLY A 69 -18.33 -7.56 -2.09
N GLY A 70 -17.60 -7.72 -3.19
CA GLY A 70 -17.89 -7.13 -4.49
C GLY A 70 -17.17 -5.81 -4.80
N TYR A 71 -16.38 -5.29 -3.86
CA TYR A 71 -15.45 -4.19 -4.15
C TYR A 71 -14.40 -4.64 -5.17
N ALA A 72 -14.16 -3.80 -6.17
CA ALA A 72 -13.21 -4.07 -7.25
C ALA A 72 -11.85 -3.46 -6.94
N ILE A 73 -10.89 -4.29 -6.54
CA ILE A 73 -9.49 -3.89 -6.37
C ILE A 73 -8.83 -3.84 -7.74
N SER A 74 -8.53 -2.64 -8.22
CA SER A 74 -7.78 -2.44 -9.46
C SER A 74 -6.35 -2.96 -9.28
N SER A 75 -5.92 -3.86 -10.16
CA SER A 75 -4.55 -4.38 -10.16
C SER A 75 -3.97 -4.35 -11.57
N PRO A 76 -2.63 -4.39 -11.71
CA PRO A 76 -2.00 -4.44 -13.03
C PRO A 76 -2.37 -5.68 -13.86
N MET A 77 -2.92 -6.72 -13.23
CA MET A 77 -3.37 -7.95 -13.88
C MET A 77 -4.86 -7.92 -14.24
N GLY A 78 -5.59 -6.85 -13.88
CA GLY A 78 -7.04 -6.73 -13.97
C GLY A 78 -7.71 -6.67 -12.60
N ASN A 79 -9.03 -6.49 -12.59
CA ASN A 79 -9.79 -6.31 -11.34
C ASN A 79 -9.86 -7.62 -10.53
N ILE A 80 -9.55 -7.50 -9.24
CA ILE A 80 -9.74 -8.55 -8.24
C ILE A 80 -10.91 -8.13 -7.35
N TYR A 81 -11.94 -8.97 -7.28
CA TYR A 81 -13.14 -8.68 -6.49
C TYR A 81 -13.05 -9.31 -5.11
N SER A 82 -13.38 -8.52 -4.09
CA SER A 82 -13.49 -9.02 -2.71
C SER A 82 -14.66 -9.99 -2.56
N THR A 83 -14.50 -10.96 -1.67
CA THR A 83 -15.49 -12.03 -1.44
C THR A 83 -16.50 -11.64 -0.36
N ASN A 84 -17.67 -12.27 -0.36
CA ASN A 84 -18.58 -12.21 0.79
C ASN A 84 -17.93 -12.96 1.97
N ILE A 85 -17.74 -12.28 3.11
CA ILE A 85 -17.18 -12.87 4.34
C ILE A 85 -18.20 -12.90 5.49
N THR A 86 -19.48 -12.65 5.21
CA THR A 86 -20.54 -12.78 6.21
C THR A 86 -20.78 -14.26 6.59
N PRO A 87 -21.54 -14.54 7.66
CA PRO A 87 -21.92 -15.90 8.06
C PRO A 87 -22.86 -16.64 7.09
N SER A 88 -23.14 -16.09 5.91
CA SER A 88 -23.90 -16.79 4.87
C SER A 88 -23.27 -18.16 4.59
N LYS A 89 -24.09 -19.21 4.68
CA LYS A 89 -23.67 -20.58 4.34
C LYS A 89 -23.64 -20.83 2.82
N LYS A 90 -24.26 -19.95 2.04
CA LYS A 90 -24.38 -20.10 0.59
C LYS A 90 -23.30 -19.32 -0.16
N TYR A 91 -23.04 -18.08 0.25
CA TYR A 91 -22.13 -17.18 -0.44
C TYR A 91 -20.97 -16.67 0.43
N GLY A 92 -21.12 -16.72 1.75
CA GLY A 92 -20.12 -16.26 2.71
C GLY A 92 -19.26 -17.38 3.30
N ILE A 93 -18.75 -17.16 4.52
CA ILE A 93 -17.89 -18.11 5.24
C ILE A 93 -18.66 -18.96 6.27
N GLY A 94 -19.99 -19.02 6.19
CA GLY A 94 -20.84 -19.68 7.18
C GLY A 94 -20.56 -21.17 7.45
N ASN A 95 -19.85 -21.84 6.54
CA ASN A 95 -19.44 -23.25 6.69
C ASN A 95 -17.96 -23.42 7.05
N TYR A 96 -17.20 -22.33 7.21
CA TYR A 96 -15.78 -22.40 7.55
C TYR A 96 -15.64 -22.77 9.02
N THR A 97 -14.77 -23.72 9.33
CA THR A 97 -14.32 -23.93 10.71
C THR A 97 -13.32 -22.85 11.13
N LEU A 98 -13.08 -22.69 12.43
CA LEU A 98 -12.02 -21.80 12.93
C LEU A 98 -10.64 -22.17 12.35
N GLU A 99 -10.34 -23.46 12.20
CA GLU A 99 -9.08 -23.94 11.62
C GLU A 99 -8.94 -23.55 10.14
N GLN A 100 -10.03 -23.69 9.38
CA GLN A 100 -10.07 -23.27 7.97
C GLN A 100 -9.94 -21.75 7.84
N PHE A 101 -10.59 -20.98 8.70
CA PHE A 101 -10.43 -19.53 8.76
C PHE A 101 -9.00 -19.13 9.13
N THR A 102 -8.39 -19.81 10.10
CA THR A 102 -6.99 -19.60 10.49
C THR A 102 -6.05 -19.86 9.31
N THR A 103 -6.25 -20.96 8.59
CA THR A 103 -5.48 -21.30 7.39
C THR A 103 -5.64 -20.26 6.29
N LEU A 104 -6.86 -19.75 6.09
CA LEU A 104 -7.13 -18.66 5.15
C LEU A 104 -6.37 -17.40 5.54
N MET A 105 -6.48 -16.96 6.79
CA MET A 105 -5.85 -15.72 7.26
C MET A 105 -4.33 -15.80 7.22
N ARG A 106 -3.73 -16.92 7.66
CA ARG A 106 -2.28 -17.04 7.76
C ARG A 106 -1.59 -17.38 6.44
N HIS A 107 -2.23 -18.22 5.63
CA HIS A 107 -1.58 -18.81 4.46
C HIS A 107 -2.28 -18.45 3.16
N GLY A 108 -3.43 -17.75 3.20
CA GLY A 108 -4.18 -17.39 2.00
C GLY A 108 -4.66 -18.62 1.24
N VAL A 109 -5.11 -19.67 1.94
CA VAL A 109 -5.61 -20.93 1.36
C VAL A 109 -7.06 -21.15 1.81
N ARG A 110 -7.95 -21.32 0.83
CA ARG A 110 -9.37 -21.59 1.05
C ARG A 110 -9.62 -23.05 1.45
N PRO A 111 -10.80 -23.38 2.02
CA PRO A 111 -11.17 -24.76 2.36
C PRO A 111 -11.17 -25.73 1.17
N ASP A 112 -11.35 -25.22 -0.04
CA ASP A 112 -11.28 -26.00 -1.29
C ASP A 112 -9.83 -26.18 -1.81
N GLY A 113 -8.84 -25.72 -1.05
CA GLY A 113 -7.41 -25.78 -1.39
C GLY A 113 -6.95 -24.68 -2.35
N ALA A 114 -7.84 -23.83 -2.85
CA ALA A 114 -7.45 -22.76 -3.76
C ALA A 114 -6.75 -21.62 -3.03
N ASN A 115 -5.64 -21.12 -3.61
CA ASN A 115 -5.00 -19.91 -3.13
C ASN A 115 -5.90 -18.68 -3.36
N VAL A 116 -5.88 -17.75 -2.42
CA VAL A 116 -6.37 -16.38 -2.64
C VAL A 116 -5.30 -15.55 -3.34
N TYR A 117 -5.74 -14.55 -4.10
CA TYR A 117 -4.80 -13.58 -4.65
C TYR A 117 -4.22 -12.73 -3.51
N PRO A 118 -2.93 -12.33 -3.57
CA PRO A 118 -2.30 -11.44 -2.59
C PRO A 118 -2.88 -10.02 -2.49
N ALA A 119 -4.03 -9.76 -3.13
CA ALA A 119 -4.83 -8.57 -2.86
C ALA A 119 -5.48 -8.61 -1.47
N MET A 120 -5.74 -9.81 -0.94
CA MET A 120 -5.92 -9.98 0.50
C MET A 120 -4.53 -10.06 1.14
N PRO A 121 -4.16 -9.20 2.10
CA PRO A 121 -2.81 -9.12 2.66
C PRO A 121 -2.54 -10.23 3.70
N TYR A 122 -2.67 -11.49 3.28
CA TYR A 122 -2.48 -12.65 4.16
C TYR A 122 -1.04 -12.82 4.64
N ASP A 123 -0.06 -12.26 3.93
CA ASP A 123 1.32 -12.16 4.39
C ASP A 123 1.45 -11.22 5.59
N ALA A 124 0.72 -10.12 5.59
CA ALA A 124 0.63 -9.23 6.75
C ALA A 124 -0.21 -9.85 7.88
N TYR A 125 -1.25 -10.64 7.58
CA TYR A 125 -2.02 -11.37 8.61
C TYR A 125 -1.31 -12.61 9.16
N SER A 126 -0.24 -13.08 8.51
CA SER A 126 0.42 -14.35 8.82
C SER A 126 0.86 -14.50 10.28
N GLN A 127 1.13 -13.38 10.96
CA GLN A 127 1.57 -13.37 12.35
C GLN A 127 0.49 -12.91 13.35
N LEU A 128 -0.78 -12.76 12.95
CA LEU A 128 -1.86 -12.54 13.92
C LEU A 128 -1.82 -13.63 15.01
N THR A 129 -2.16 -13.28 16.25
CA THR A 129 -2.15 -14.27 17.34
C THR A 129 -3.35 -15.22 17.19
N ASP A 130 -3.26 -16.43 17.70
CA ASP A 130 -4.40 -17.38 17.66
C ASP A 130 -5.63 -16.82 18.39
N ALA A 131 -5.39 -16.07 19.47
CA ALA A 131 -6.46 -15.42 20.22
C ALA A 131 -7.15 -14.31 19.42
N ASP A 132 -6.39 -13.53 18.65
CA ASP A 132 -6.94 -12.50 17.77
C ASP A 132 -7.71 -13.12 16.59
N ILE A 133 -7.16 -14.16 15.93
CA ILE A 133 -7.87 -14.89 14.86
C ILE A 133 -9.18 -15.48 15.39
N LYS A 134 -9.16 -16.10 16.58
CA LYS A 134 -10.37 -16.65 17.21
C LYS A 134 -11.39 -15.57 17.56
N SER A 135 -10.95 -14.41 18.04
CA SER A 135 -11.82 -13.26 18.33
C SER A 135 -12.48 -12.74 17.07
N LEU A 136 -11.69 -12.51 16.02
CA LEU A 136 -12.15 -12.04 14.72
C LEU A 136 -13.15 -13.00 14.10
N TYR A 137 -12.84 -14.30 14.08
CA TYR A 137 -13.77 -15.34 13.62
C TYR A 137 -15.07 -15.34 14.41
N SER A 138 -14.99 -15.24 15.75
CA SER A 138 -16.18 -15.21 16.60
C SER A 138 -17.06 -14.01 16.28
N TYR A 139 -16.50 -12.80 16.21
CA TYR A 139 -17.23 -11.59 15.83
C TYR A 139 -17.91 -11.74 14.47
N ILE A 140 -17.16 -12.16 13.43
CA ILE A 140 -17.72 -12.33 12.09
C ILE A 140 -18.87 -13.34 12.12
N MET A 141 -18.70 -14.47 12.81
CA MET A 141 -19.69 -15.55 12.80
C MET A 141 -20.92 -15.30 13.66
N THR A 142 -20.87 -14.38 14.65
CA THR A 142 -21.97 -14.17 15.60
C THR A 142 -22.66 -12.81 15.48
N GLU A 143 -21.92 -11.73 15.20
CA GLU A 143 -22.46 -10.36 15.20
C GLU A 143 -22.75 -9.82 13.80
N VAL A 144 -22.04 -10.32 12.77
CA VAL A 144 -22.23 -9.84 11.40
C VAL A 144 -23.50 -10.47 10.82
N PRO A 145 -24.45 -9.67 10.30
CA PRO A 145 -25.63 -10.21 9.62
C PRO A 145 -25.23 -11.07 8.42
N ALA A 146 -25.84 -12.25 8.30
CA ALA A 146 -25.64 -13.10 7.12
C ALA A 146 -26.26 -12.43 5.90
N VAL A 147 -25.47 -12.30 4.83
CA VAL A 147 -25.92 -11.73 3.56
C VAL A 147 -25.86 -12.80 2.47
N ASP A 148 -27.02 -13.23 1.99
CA ASP A 148 -27.13 -14.25 0.93
C ASP A 148 -27.07 -13.64 -0.48
N ALA A 149 -26.02 -12.86 -0.75
CA ALA A 149 -25.74 -12.26 -2.05
C ALA A 149 -24.40 -12.78 -2.63
N PRO A 150 -24.35 -13.17 -3.91
CA PRO A 150 -23.10 -13.53 -4.57
C PRO A 150 -22.25 -12.29 -4.84
N ALA A 151 -20.97 -12.34 -4.47
CA ALA A 151 -19.98 -11.37 -4.95
C ALA A 151 -19.51 -11.74 -6.39
N PRO A 152 -19.22 -10.74 -7.25
CA PRO A 152 -18.57 -10.97 -8.53
C PRO A 152 -17.32 -11.85 -8.43
N LYS A 153 -17.12 -12.74 -9.41
CA LYS A 153 -15.93 -13.59 -9.45
C LYS A 153 -14.79 -12.88 -10.17
N THR A 154 -13.61 -12.93 -9.57
CA THR A 154 -12.36 -12.47 -10.20
C THR A 154 -12.04 -13.29 -11.46
N GLN A 155 -11.88 -12.61 -12.59
CA GLN A 155 -11.55 -13.19 -13.90
C GLN A 155 -10.31 -12.49 -14.47
N LEU A 156 -9.13 -12.93 -14.05
CA LEU A 156 -7.87 -12.42 -14.59
C LEU A 156 -7.55 -13.12 -15.93
N PRO A 157 -6.83 -12.46 -16.85
CA PRO A 157 -6.34 -13.09 -18.07
C PRO A 157 -5.26 -14.14 -17.76
N PHE A 158 -5.04 -15.06 -18.70
CA PHE A 158 -3.89 -15.96 -18.64
C PHE A 158 -2.57 -15.18 -18.61
N PRO A 159 -1.56 -15.60 -17.82
CA PRO A 159 -1.52 -16.81 -16.98
C PRO A 159 -2.07 -16.63 -15.55
N PHE A 160 -2.52 -15.42 -15.19
CA PHE A 160 -2.92 -15.08 -13.82
C PHE A 160 -4.21 -15.77 -13.35
N ASN A 161 -5.03 -16.29 -14.26
CA ASN A 161 -6.17 -17.14 -13.91
C ASN A 161 -5.78 -18.49 -13.28
N ILE A 162 -4.54 -18.94 -13.46
CA ILE A 162 -4.07 -20.23 -12.93
C ILE A 162 -3.64 -20.05 -11.48
N ARG A 163 -4.58 -20.23 -10.54
CA ARG A 163 -4.33 -20.07 -9.08
C ARG A 163 -3.23 -20.97 -8.51
N ALA A 164 -2.93 -22.10 -9.16
CA ALA A 164 -1.83 -22.98 -8.75
C ALA A 164 -0.46 -22.29 -8.88
N SER A 165 -0.31 -21.35 -9.82
CA SER A 165 0.93 -20.57 -9.98
C SER A 165 1.26 -19.73 -8.73
N LEU A 166 0.24 -19.34 -7.95
CA LEU A 166 0.43 -18.60 -6.71
C LEU A 166 1.15 -19.42 -5.64
N SER A 167 1.07 -20.75 -5.66
CA SER A 167 1.83 -21.58 -4.72
C SER A 167 3.34 -21.43 -4.94
N LEU A 168 3.77 -21.34 -6.21
CA LEU A 168 5.18 -21.08 -6.55
C LEU A 168 5.58 -19.65 -6.16
N TRP A 169 4.70 -18.67 -6.42
CA TRP A 169 4.94 -17.30 -6.02
C TRP A 169 5.11 -17.15 -4.50
N LYS A 170 4.27 -17.81 -3.69
CA LYS A 170 4.38 -17.81 -2.22
C LYS A 170 5.73 -18.33 -1.74
N LEU A 171 6.25 -19.40 -2.37
CA LEU A 171 7.58 -19.94 -2.06
C LEU A 171 8.68 -18.89 -2.31
N VAL A 172 8.59 -18.16 -3.41
CA VAL A 172 9.54 -17.09 -3.75
C VAL A 172 9.39 -15.88 -2.83
N ALA A 173 8.16 -15.52 -2.45
CA ALA A 173 7.85 -14.41 -1.55
C ALA A 173 8.33 -14.65 -0.11
N SER A 174 8.69 -15.89 0.26
CA SER A 174 9.19 -16.25 1.60
C SER A 174 8.27 -15.79 2.73
N ILE A 175 6.96 -16.03 2.58
CA ILE A 175 5.95 -15.65 3.56
C ILE A 175 6.25 -16.33 4.89
N SER A 176 6.32 -15.53 5.96
CA SER A 176 6.73 -16.01 7.28
C SER A 176 5.58 -16.75 7.96
N ASP A 177 5.74 -18.06 8.17
CA ASP A 177 4.81 -18.85 8.99
C ASP A 177 5.10 -18.73 10.50
N LYS A 178 5.94 -17.77 10.92
CA LYS A 178 6.34 -17.62 12.32
C LYS A 178 5.30 -16.78 13.10
N PRO A 179 4.95 -17.19 14.33
CA PRO A 179 4.13 -16.36 15.21
C PRO A 179 4.75 -14.98 15.46
N TYR A 180 3.91 -13.98 15.74
CA TYR A 180 4.40 -12.66 16.10
C TYR A 180 5.18 -12.72 17.41
N VAL A 181 6.43 -12.25 17.36
CA VAL A 181 7.32 -12.20 18.52
C VAL A 181 7.43 -10.77 19.02
N PHE A 182 7.00 -10.53 20.26
CA PHE A 182 7.20 -9.25 20.94
C PHE A 182 8.69 -9.01 21.22
N ASN A 183 9.16 -7.79 20.97
CA ASN A 183 10.53 -7.42 21.26
C ASN A 183 10.67 -6.95 22.72
N HIS A 184 11.29 -7.77 23.56
CA HIS A 184 11.48 -7.49 24.98
C HIS A 184 12.40 -6.31 25.29
N SER A 185 13.18 -5.82 24.32
CA SER A 185 14.01 -4.62 24.48
C SER A 185 13.27 -3.32 24.18
N ARG A 186 11.99 -3.40 23.79
CA ARG A 186 11.15 -2.28 23.39
C ARG A 186 9.95 -2.15 24.33
N SER A 187 9.39 -0.95 24.43
CA SER A 187 8.20 -0.68 25.24
C SER A 187 6.97 -1.40 24.68
N ASP A 188 5.94 -1.52 25.51
CA ASP A 188 4.65 -2.08 25.12
C ASP A 188 4.00 -1.28 23.99
N ASP A 189 4.06 0.06 24.06
CA ASP A 189 3.49 0.93 23.02
C ASP A 189 4.24 0.79 21.67
N TRP A 190 5.56 0.60 21.70
CA TRP A 190 6.32 0.31 20.48
C TRP A 190 5.90 -1.04 19.88
N ASN A 191 5.78 -2.07 20.72
CA ASN A 191 5.37 -3.40 20.30
C ASN A 191 3.93 -3.43 19.77
N ARG A 192 3.05 -2.66 20.39
CA ARG A 192 1.67 -2.45 19.96
C ARG A 192 1.63 -1.73 18.62
N GLY A 193 2.39 -0.64 18.48
CA GLY A 193 2.52 0.12 17.25
C GLY A 193 3.01 -0.73 16.09
N ARG A 194 4.05 -1.54 16.31
CA ARG A 194 4.54 -2.47 15.30
C ARG A 194 3.49 -3.50 14.90
N TYR A 195 2.78 -4.07 15.87
CA TYR A 195 1.73 -5.05 15.59
C TYR A 195 0.61 -4.43 14.73
N LEU A 196 0.22 -3.19 15.04
CA LEU A 196 -0.76 -2.45 14.25
C LEU A 196 -0.23 -2.15 12.85
N VAL A 197 0.93 -1.51 12.73
CA VAL A 197 1.49 -1.10 11.42
C VAL A 197 1.79 -2.30 10.52
N ASP A 198 2.38 -3.37 11.05
CA ASP A 198 2.80 -4.50 10.23
C ASP A 198 1.67 -5.49 9.94
N GLN A 199 0.74 -5.72 10.89
CA GLN A 199 -0.17 -6.87 10.82
C GLN A 199 -1.65 -6.53 10.71
N LEU A 200 -2.09 -5.37 11.20
CA LEU A 200 -3.51 -4.99 11.17
C LEU A 200 -3.77 -3.83 10.20
N ALA A 201 -3.01 -2.75 10.25
CA ALA A 201 -3.13 -1.67 9.27
C ALA A 201 -2.38 -1.99 7.96
N HIS A 202 -1.45 -2.97 8.01
CA HIS A 202 -0.64 -3.43 6.87
C HIS A 202 0.02 -2.28 6.08
N CYS A 203 0.53 -1.26 6.77
CA CYS A 203 1.05 -0.06 6.10
C CYS A 203 2.12 -0.39 5.06
N GLY A 204 2.86 -1.49 5.29
CA GLY A 204 3.85 -2.03 4.37
C GLY A 204 3.30 -2.41 2.99
N GLU A 205 2.03 -2.78 2.87
CA GLU A 205 1.43 -3.24 1.62
C GLU A 205 1.33 -2.14 0.57
N CYS A 206 1.14 -0.90 1.02
CA CYS A 206 1.11 0.31 0.20
C CYS A 206 2.44 1.07 0.23
N HIS A 207 3.04 1.22 1.42
CA HIS A 207 4.21 2.09 1.60
C HIS A 207 5.55 1.40 1.38
N THR A 208 5.61 0.12 0.99
CA THR A 208 6.88 -0.56 0.66
C THR A 208 6.94 -0.87 -0.84
N PRO A 209 7.99 -0.45 -1.55
CA PRO A 209 8.10 -0.73 -2.98
C PRO A 209 8.29 -2.23 -3.22
N ARG A 210 7.72 -2.73 -4.32
CA ARG A 210 7.80 -4.14 -4.70
C ARG A 210 8.83 -4.37 -5.80
N ASN A 211 9.36 -5.59 -5.87
CA ASN A 211 10.23 -6.01 -6.96
C ASN A 211 9.42 -6.40 -8.21
N MET A 212 10.10 -6.85 -9.26
CA MET A 212 9.44 -7.21 -10.53
C MET A 212 8.40 -8.33 -10.35
N MET A 213 8.59 -9.22 -9.37
CA MET A 213 7.64 -10.30 -9.03
C MET A 213 6.55 -9.85 -8.05
N LEU A 214 6.41 -8.55 -7.79
CA LEU A 214 5.44 -7.98 -6.84
C LEU A 214 5.68 -8.39 -5.38
N VAL A 215 6.89 -8.85 -5.04
CA VAL A 215 7.29 -9.13 -3.64
C VAL A 215 7.81 -7.84 -2.99
N PRO A 216 7.40 -7.50 -1.75
CA PRO A 216 7.90 -6.33 -1.03
C PRO A 216 9.43 -6.31 -0.89
N LYS A 217 10.06 -5.16 -1.13
CA LYS A 217 11.49 -4.97 -0.90
C LYS A 217 11.71 -4.55 0.55
N GLN A 218 11.98 -5.51 1.42
CA GLN A 218 12.17 -5.26 2.86
C GLN A 218 13.32 -4.28 3.18
N SER A 219 14.33 -4.16 2.31
CA SER A 219 15.39 -3.14 2.45
C SER A 219 14.91 -1.70 2.21
N GLN A 220 13.68 -1.53 1.73
CA GLN A 220 13.00 -0.27 1.45
C GLN A 220 11.66 -0.20 2.22
N TYR A 221 11.57 -0.94 3.34
CA TYR A 221 10.37 -1.00 4.16
C TYR A 221 9.88 0.41 4.52
N LEU A 222 8.63 0.71 4.15
CA LEU A 222 7.94 2.00 4.33
C LEU A 222 8.54 3.22 3.60
N ALA A 223 9.45 3.02 2.64
CA ALA A 223 10.08 4.09 1.86
C ALA A 223 9.18 4.70 0.76
N GLY A 224 7.91 4.31 0.69
CA GLY A 224 6.93 4.74 -0.29
C GLY A 224 6.92 3.88 -1.56
N ALA A 225 5.75 3.72 -2.18
CA ALA A 225 5.60 3.01 -3.46
C ALA A 225 4.53 3.65 -4.37
N ASP A 226 4.59 3.37 -5.67
CA ASP A 226 3.44 3.62 -6.55
C ASP A 226 2.45 2.47 -6.37
N ILE A 227 1.18 2.79 -6.17
CA ILE A 227 0.07 1.84 -6.00
C ILE A 227 -1.02 2.13 -7.04
N GLY A 228 -0.79 1.61 -8.25
CA GLY A 228 -1.60 1.92 -9.41
C GLY A 228 -1.49 3.42 -9.75
N PRO A 229 -2.59 4.19 -9.79
CA PRO A 229 -2.55 5.60 -10.12
C PRO A 229 -2.05 6.51 -8.97
N TRP A 230 -2.03 6.01 -7.74
CA TRP A 230 -1.64 6.79 -6.55
C TRP A 230 -0.19 6.52 -6.13
N ARG A 231 0.38 7.43 -5.34
CA ARG A 231 1.69 7.29 -4.69
C ARG A 231 1.46 7.17 -3.18
N ALA A 232 1.79 6.02 -2.61
CA ALA A 232 1.94 5.94 -1.16
C ALA A 232 3.26 6.63 -0.76
N PRO A 233 3.23 7.70 0.07
CA PRO A 233 4.42 8.46 0.41
C PRO A 233 5.41 7.64 1.25
N ASN A 234 6.65 8.11 1.34
CA ASN A 234 7.60 7.59 2.31
C ASN A 234 7.13 7.93 3.73
N ILE A 235 6.99 6.93 4.60
CA ILE A 235 6.58 7.11 6.01
C ILE A 235 7.65 6.63 6.99
N THR A 236 8.90 6.55 6.53
CA THR A 236 10.06 6.40 7.42
C THR A 236 10.34 7.71 8.18
N SER A 237 11.20 7.64 9.20
CA SER A 237 11.61 8.80 10.00
C SER A 237 12.52 9.81 9.25
N ASP A 238 12.67 9.71 7.92
CA ASP A 238 13.44 10.68 7.14
C ASP A 238 12.84 12.09 7.28
N PRO A 239 13.64 13.11 7.63
CA PRO A 239 13.13 14.44 7.95
C PRO A 239 12.67 15.26 6.73
N ILE A 240 13.06 14.86 5.51
CA ILE A 240 12.79 15.60 4.29
C ILE A 240 11.73 14.89 3.45
N SER A 241 12.04 13.67 3.01
CA SER A 241 11.17 12.89 2.13
C SER A 241 10.16 12.03 2.89
N GLY A 242 10.36 11.80 4.20
CA GLY A 242 9.49 11.00 5.06
C GLY A 242 8.64 11.83 6.03
N ILE A 243 8.18 11.17 7.09
CA ILE A 243 7.37 11.80 8.16
C ILE A 243 8.23 12.44 9.26
N GLY A 244 9.56 12.37 9.16
CA GLY A 244 10.46 12.88 10.19
C GLY A 244 10.29 14.38 10.47
N GLY A 245 9.86 15.16 9.46
CA GLY A 245 9.58 16.59 9.58
C GLY A 245 8.18 16.95 10.10
N TRP A 246 7.28 15.98 10.26
CA TRP A 246 5.93 16.21 10.78
C TRP A 246 5.94 16.26 12.30
N SER A 247 5.00 16.99 12.91
CA SER A 247 4.74 16.89 14.35
C SER A 247 3.97 15.60 14.69
N ASP A 248 4.05 15.13 15.93
CA ASP A 248 3.24 13.97 16.35
C ASP A 248 1.75 14.33 16.36
N GLU A 249 1.41 15.59 16.64
CA GLU A 249 0.06 16.12 16.56
C GLU A 249 -0.49 16.10 15.13
N ASP A 250 0.32 16.47 14.13
CA ASP A 250 -0.06 16.39 12.72
C ASP A 250 -0.26 14.93 12.28
N LEU A 251 0.62 14.02 12.69
CA LEU A 251 0.46 12.60 12.38
C LEU A 251 -0.80 12.02 13.03
N PHE A 252 -1.05 12.38 14.28
CA PHE A 252 -2.25 11.96 15.01
C PHE A 252 -3.51 12.47 14.31
N ALA A 253 -3.56 13.77 13.99
CA ALA A 253 -4.67 14.39 13.29
C ALA A 253 -4.88 13.77 11.89
N TYR A 254 -3.81 13.52 11.15
CA TYR A 254 -3.89 12.90 9.83
C TYR A 254 -4.44 11.48 9.89
N LEU A 255 -3.96 10.65 10.82
CA LEU A 255 -4.43 9.27 10.93
C LEU A 255 -5.89 9.20 11.43
N LYS A 256 -6.31 10.10 12.33
CA LYS A 256 -7.71 10.15 12.82
C LYS A 256 -8.68 10.77 11.83
N THR A 257 -8.25 11.74 11.02
CA THR A 257 -9.18 12.59 10.26
C THR A 257 -8.87 12.72 8.77
N GLY A 258 -7.72 12.23 8.33
CA GLY A 258 -7.21 12.42 6.98
C GLY A 258 -6.91 13.88 6.63
N LYS A 259 -6.72 14.75 7.63
CA LYS A 259 -6.55 16.19 7.46
C LYS A 259 -5.51 16.75 8.44
N THR A 260 -4.59 17.55 7.89
CA THR A 260 -3.75 18.49 8.66
C THR A 260 -3.76 19.86 7.97
N ALA A 261 -2.95 20.80 8.48
CA ALA A 261 -2.70 22.08 7.82
C ALA A 261 -2.09 21.92 6.42
N HIS A 262 -1.31 20.85 6.19
CA HIS A 262 -0.52 20.65 4.97
C HIS A 262 -0.84 19.37 4.20
N ALA A 263 -1.73 18.50 4.68
CA ALA A 263 -2.03 17.23 4.01
C ALA A 263 -3.50 16.86 4.04
N ARG A 264 -3.93 16.11 3.00
CA ARG A 264 -5.26 15.51 2.88
C ARG A 264 -5.17 14.10 2.36
N ALA A 265 -5.85 13.17 3.02
CA ALA A 265 -5.96 11.79 2.55
C ALA A 265 -6.80 11.72 1.28
N ALA A 266 -6.33 11.03 0.26
CA ALA A 266 -7.09 10.79 -0.96
C ALA A 266 -6.89 9.33 -1.39
N GLY A 267 -7.73 8.86 -2.31
CA GLY A 267 -7.66 7.49 -2.82
C GLY A 267 -7.64 6.45 -1.70
N PRO A 268 -6.77 5.42 -1.79
CA PRO A 268 -6.71 4.33 -0.81
C PRO A 268 -6.43 4.78 0.64
N MET A 269 -5.68 5.88 0.83
CA MET A 269 -5.43 6.39 2.19
C MET A 269 -6.70 7.03 2.79
N ALA A 270 -7.57 7.62 1.97
CA ALA A 270 -8.85 8.13 2.44
C ALA A 270 -9.76 6.99 2.90
N GLU A 271 -9.82 5.89 2.15
CA GLU A 271 -10.57 4.67 2.52
C GLU A 271 -10.04 4.09 3.84
N ALA A 272 -8.71 3.99 4.02
CA ALA A 272 -8.09 3.50 5.25
C ALA A 272 -8.42 4.38 6.47
N VAL A 273 -8.51 5.70 6.28
CA VAL A 273 -8.96 6.61 7.35
C VAL A 273 -10.44 6.40 7.63
N GLU A 274 -11.27 6.36 6.58
CA GLU A 274 -12.72 6.28 6.68
C GLU A 274 -13.20 4.98 7.34
N HIS A 275 -12.62 3.84 6.96
CA HIS A 275 -13.14 2.54 7.38
C HIS A 275 -12.38 1.92 8.57
N SER A 276 -11.19 2.42 8.89
CA SER A 276 -10.32 1.85 9.93
C SER A 276 -9.79 2.89 10.91
N LEU A 277 -8.85 3.75 10.50
CA LEU A 277 -8.00 4.51 11.44
C LEU A 277 -8.79 5.51 12.30
N GLN A 278 -9.82 6.15 11.75
CA GLN A 278 -10.63 7.11 12.53
C GLN A 278 -11.34 6.45 13.72
N HIS A 279 -11.60 5.14 13.63
CA HIS A 279 -12.32 4.36 14.64
C HIS A 279 -11.39 3.71 15.67
N LEU A 280 -10.06 3.80 15.48
CA LEU A 280 -9.12 3.27 16.46
C LEU A 280 -9.08 4.14 17.73
N PRO A 281 -8.84 3.52 18.90
CA PRO A 281 -8.56 4.25 20.13
C PRO A 281 -7.32 5.14 19.95
N ASP A 282 -7.34 6.31 20.59
CA ASP A 282 -6.25 7.29 20.49
C ASP A 282 -4.89 6.72 20.95
N ARG A 283 -4.90 5.79 21.91
CA ARG A 283 -3.71 5.04 22.34
C ARG A 283 -3.08 4.25 21.20
N ASP A 284 -3.89 3.65 20.33
CA ASP A 284 -3.40 2.85 19.21
C ASP A 284 -2.80 3.75 18.11
N ILE A 285 -3.41 4.90 17.85
CA ILE A 285 -2.82 5.92 16.95
C ILE A 285 -1.47 6.40 17.50
N THR A 286 -1.40 6.69 18.80
CA THR A 286 -0.15 7.07 19.47
C THR A 286 0.91 5.96 19.40
N SER A 287 0.50 4.70 19.54
CA SER A 287 1.39 3.54 19.40
C SER A 287 1.91 3.39 17.96
N ILE A 288 1.04 3.57 16.96
CA ILE A 288 1.43 3.59 15.54
C ILE A 288 2.50 4.65 15.31
N ILE A 289 2.29 5.88 15.79
CA ILE A 289 3.27 6.98 15.68
C ILE A 289 4.59 6.59 16.37
N THR A 290 4.52 6.06 17.59
CA THR A 290 5.69 5.60 18.35
C THR A 290 6.53 4.60 17.55
N TYR A 291 5.89 3.64 16.86
CA TYR A 291 6.60 2.70 16.02
C TYR A 291 7.15 3.34 14.75
N LEU A 292 6.35 4.13 14.01
CA LEU A 292 6.78 4.80 12.78
C LEU A 292 8.00 5.72 13.02
N ARG A 293 8.05 6.42 14.15
CA ARG A 293 9.22 7.22 14.57
C ARG A 293 10.49 6.41 14.75
N SER A 294 10.37 5.12 15.03
CA SER A 294 11.52 4.22 15.20
C SER A 294 12.01 3.58 13.89
N VAL A 295 11.22 3.68 12.82
CA VAL A 295 11.57 3.09 11.52
C VAL A 295 12.78 3.83 10.95
N PRO A 296 13.87 3.13 10.57
CA PRO A 296 15.08 3.77 10.05
C PRO A 296 14.77 4.69 8.87
N PRO A 297 15.38 5.89 8.80
CA PRO A 297 15.12 6.84 7.73
C PRO A 297 15.66 6.29 6.40
N ILE A 298 14.86 6.42 5.34
CA ILE A 298 15.29 6.15 3.97
C ILE A 298 14.98 7.40 3.17
N HIS A 299 16.01 8.04 2.61
CA HIS A 299 15.85 9.27 1.86
C HIS A 299 15.48 9.01 0.39
N GLU A 300 14.44 9.66 -0.11
CA GLU A 300 14.03 9.59 -1.52
C GLU A 300 14.98 10.41 -2.41
N ALA A 301 15.54 9.76 -3.43
CA ALA A 301 16.49 10.41 -4.33
C ALA A 301 15.85 11.58 -5.10
N GLY A 302 16.52 12.73 -5.12
CA GLY A 302 16.06 13.93 -5.82
C GLY A 302 15.16 14.85 -5.00
N VAL A 303 14.68 14.41 -3.83
CA VAL A 303 13.88 15.25 -2.92
C VAL A 303 14.82 16.08 -2.04
N THR A 304 14.80 17.39 -2.19
CA THR A 304 15.73 18.30 -1.48
C THR A 304 15.08 19.14 -0.38
N ALA A 305 13.74 19.19 -0.35
CA ALA A 305 12.95 19.87 0.65
C ALA A 305 11.72 19.04 1.01
N ALA A 306 11.19 19.22 2.21
CA ALA A 306 9.95 18.55 2.60
C ALA A 306 8.79 19.03 1.73
N ASN A 307 7.88 18.13 1.37
CA ASN A 307 6.79 18.42 0.43
C ASN A 307 5.96 19.64 0.88
N PHE A 308 5.68 19.78 2.18
CA PHE A 308 4.92 20.91 2.72
C PHE A 308 5.70 22.24 2.78
N ASN A 309 7.01 22.25 2.50
CA ASN A 309 7.84 23.46 2.45
C ASN A 309 7.80 24.15 1.08
N HIS A 310 7.22 23.52 0.06
CA HIS A 310 7.04 24.14 -1.25
C HIS A 310 5.98 25.24 -1.16
N GLY A 311 6.45 26.47 -1.02
CA GLY A 311 5.61 27.66 -1.02
C GLY A 311 5.13 28.01 -2.42
N GLY A 312 3.89 28.48 -2.53
CA GLY A 312 3.35 29.01 -3.76
C GLY A 312 4.05 30.31 -4.14
N HIS A 313 4.23 30.52 -5.43
CA HIS A 313 4.65 31.80 -5.98
C HIS A 313 3.43 32.72 -6.06
N PRO A 314 3.49 33.95 -5.54
CA PRO A 314 2.38 34.90 -5.67
C PRO A 314 2.05 35.07 -7.16
N SER A 315 0.84 34.69 -7.57
CA SER A 315 0.41 34.97 -8.93
C SER A 315 0.22 36.49 -9.06
N GLY A 316 0.86 37.10 -10.05
CA GLY A 316 0.56 38.47 -10.48
C GLY A 316 -0.80 38.56 -11.21
N TYR A 317 -1.69 37.60 -10.98
CA TYR A 317 -2.91 37.42 -11.74
C TYR A 317 -3.93 38.48 -11.34
N ASN A 318 -4.27 39.34 -12.29
CA ASN A 318 -5.20 40.43 -12.08
C ASN A 318 -6.64 39.94 -12.29
N ILE A 319 -7.49 40.06 -11.25
CA ILE A 319 -8.93 39.73 -11.27
C ILE A 319 -9.66 40.41 -12.45
N ALA A 320 -9.21 41.60 -12.90
CA ALA A 320 -9.78 42.29 -14.05
C ALA A 320 -9.63 41.52 -15.39
N SER A 321 -8.67 40.59 -15.46
CA SER A 321 -8.50 39.68 -16.61
C SER A 321 -9.24 38.36 -16.47
N ALA A 322 -9.88 38.10 -15.32
CA ALA A 322 -10.71 36.92 -15.06
C ALA A 322 -12.15 37.12 -15.58
N ASP A 323 -12.70 38.32 -15.46
CA ASP A 323 -14.06 38.64 -15.95
C ASP A 323 -14.17 38.55 -17.48
N ALA A 324 -13.08 38.81 -18.22
CA ALA A 324 -13.03 38.63 -19.67
C ALA A 324 -13.00 37.14 -20.10
N ARG A 325 -12.53 36.24 -19.23
CA ARG A 325 -12.38 34.79 -19.49
C ARG A 325 -13.59 33.97 -19.05
N ARG A 326 -14.43 34.51 -18.18
CA ARG A 326 -15.66 33.88 -17.69
C ARG A 326 -16.81 33.89 -18.72
N ALA A 327 -16.57 34.41 -19.93
CA ALA A 327 -17.57 34.56 -21.00
C ALA A 327 -17.79 33.31 -21.86
N THR A 328 -16.97 32.26 -21.71
CA THR A 328 -17.11 31.00 -22.47
C THR A 328 -17.67 29.89 -21.59
N SER A 329 -18.89 29.48 -21.88
CA SER A 329 -19.68 28.51 -21.13
C SER A 329 -19.25 27.03 -21.33
N THR A 330 -18.19 26.79 -22.08
CA THR A 330 -17.68 25.44 -22.39
C THR A 330 -16.17 25.40 -22.23
N LEU A 331 -15.66 24.43 -21.47
CA LEU A 331 -14.22 24.17 -21.31
C LEU A 331 -13.58 23.61 -22.60
N ASP A 332 -14.41 23.24 -23.58
CA ASP A 332 -13.99 22.70 -24.86
C ASP A 332 -13.06 23.65 -25.61
N GLY A 333 -11.86 23.16 -25.94
CA GLY A 333 -10.86 23.91 -26.69
C GLY A 333 -9.99 24.87 -25.87
N ILE A 334 -10.19 24.98 -24.55
CA ILE A 334 -9.29 25.71 -23.67
C ILE A 334 -8.05 24.84 -23.36
N THR A 335 -6.86 25.37 -23.64
CA THR A 335 -5.56 24.73 -23.38
C THR A 335 -4.64 25.58 -22.49
N ASP A 336 -5.13 26.71 -21.97
CA ASP A 336 -4.39 27.54 -21.02
C ASP A 336 -4.66 27.05 -19.59
N GLY A 337 -3.64 26.51 -18.92
CA GLY A 337 -3.75 25.92 -17.58
C GLY A 337 -4.30 26.88 -16.52
N ALA A 338 -3.94 28.16 -16.60
CA ALA A 338 -4.47 29.19 -15.70
C ALA A 338 -5.97 29.41 -15.90
N THR A 339 -6.41 29.54 -17.15
CA THR A 339 -7.84 29.68 -17.48
C THR A 339 -8.63 28.43 -17.07
N LEU A 340 -8.09 27.23 -17.30
CA LEU A 340 -8.70 25.98 -16.87
C LEU A 340 -8.85 25.91 -15.34
N TYR A 341 -7.79 26.24 -14.59
CA TYR A 341 -7.83 26.30 -13.12
C TYR A 341 -8.89 27.29 -12.61
N GLU A 342 -8.94 28.48 -13.20
CA GLU A 342 -9.91 29.51 -12.82
C GLU A 342 -11.36 29.07 -13.09
N SER A 343 -11.59 28.37 -14.19
CA SER A 343 -12.92 27.88 -14.57
C SER A 343 -13.38 26.65 -13.77
N ALA A 344 -12.47 25.75 -13.39
CA ALA A 344 -12.81 24.45 -12.81
C ALA A 344 -12.46 24.27 -11.34
N CYS A 345 -11.48 25.01 -10.81
CA CYS A 345 -10.87 24.74 -9.50
C CYS A 345 -10.96 25.93 -8.52
N ALA A 346 -10.86 27.16 -9.03
CA ALA A 346 -10.71 28.35 -8.19
C ALA A 346 -11.94 28.69 -7.33
N SER A 347 -13.13 28.21 -7.67
CA SER A 347 -14.33 28.38 -6.83
C SER A 347 -14.19 27.74 -5.44
N CYS A 348 -13.43 26.65 -5.34
CA CYS A 348 -13.17 25.93 -4.10
C CYS A 348 -11.77 26.23 -3.55
N HIS A 349 -10.75 26.12 -4.40
CA HIS A 349 -9.35 26.29 -4.00
C HIS A 349 -8.88 27.75 -3.94
N GLN A 350 -9.75 28.69 -4.33
CA GLN A 350 -9.47 30.12 -4.48
C GLN A 350 -8.46 30.39 -5.60
N THR A 351 -8.50 31.61 -6.14
CA THR A 351 -7.58 32.05 -7.20
C THR A 351 -6.11 32.08 -6.75
N ASN A 352 -5.89 32.21 -5.43
CA ASN A 352 -4.57 32.18 -4.80
C ASN A 352 -4.16 30.78 -4.31
N GLY A 353 -4.95 29.74 -4.58
CA GLY A 353 -4.66 28.36 -4.17
C GLY A 353 -4.68 28.13 -2.65
N ARG A 354 -5.21 29.07 -1.85
CA ARG A 354 -5.21 28.94 -0.38
C ARG A 354 -6.36 28.13 0.18
N GLY A 355 -7.34 27.77 -0.65
CA GLY A 355 -8.55 27.10 -0.18
C GLY A 355 -9.35 27.96 0.80
N THR A 356 -10.19 27.33 1.60
CA THR A 356 -11.01 28.04 2.59
C THR A 356 -10.30 28.13 3.95
N PRO A 357 -10.53 29.20 4.75
CA PRO A 357 -9.89 29.37 6.05
C PRO A 357 -10.18 28.26 7.07
N ASP A 358 -11.36 27.63 7.00
CA ASP A 358 -11.72 26.44 7.80
C ASP A 358 -11.03 25.15 7.31
N GLY A 359 -10.33 25.24 6.18
CA GLY A 359 -9.69 24.14 5.50
C GLY A 359 -10.67 23.07 5.06
N GLN A 360 -11.94 23.36 4.81
CA GLN A 360 -12.85 22.40 4.15
C GLN A 360 -12.31 22.10 2.74
N TYR A 361 -12.00 23.15 1.98
CA TYR A 361 -11.20 23.04 0.77
C TYR A 361 -9.73 23.28 1.12
N PRO A 362 -8.83 22.33 0.87
CA PRO A 362 -7.45 22.44 1.28
C PRO A 362 -6.72 23.53 0.50
N SER A 363 -5.74 24.15 1.15
CA SER A 363 -4.73 24.91 0.43
C SER A 363 -3.96 23.96 -0.50
N LEU A 364 -3.68 24.44 -1.70
CA LEU A 364 -2.75 23.86 -2.66
C LEU A 364 -1.31 24.35 -2.41
N VAL A 365 -1.13 25.37 -1.57
CA VAL A 365 0.17 25.93 -1.19
C VAL A 365 0.67 25.27 0.09
N GLY A 366 1.93 24.83 0.10
CA GLY A 366 2.49 24.08 1.24
C GLY A 366 1.76 22.77 1.50
N ASN A 367 1.07 22.24 0.48
CA ASN A 367 0.37 20.97 0.56
C ASN A 367 1.30 19.84 0.12
N THR A 368 1.31 18.74 0.86
CA THR A 368 2.18 17.61 0.53
C THR A 368 1.90 17.01 -0.83
N THR A 369 0.64 17.03 -1.30
CA THR A 369 0.27 16.51 -2.64
C THR A 369 0.84 17.36 -3.77
N THR A 370 0.83 18.69 -3.65
CA THR A 370 1.38 19.60 -4.67
C THR A 370 2.89 19.79 -4.52
N GLY A 371 3.44 19.49 -3.35
CA GLY A 371 4.87 19.54 -3.06
C GLY A 371 5.67 18.31 -3.50
N GLN A 372 5.02 17.20 -3.83
CA GLN A 372 5.70 15.98 -4.27
C GLN A 372 6.41 16.18 -5.61
N LEU A 373 7.61 15.60 -5.75
CA LEU A 373 8.31 15.54 -7.03
C LEU A 373 7.62 14.58 -8.01
N ASN A 374 7.00 13.52 -7.50
CA ASN A 374 6.16 12.60 -8.27
C ASN A 374 4.71 13.13 -8.28
N PRO A 375 4.15 13.55 -9.43
CA PRO A 375 2.84 14.20 -9.47
C PRO A 375 1.65 13.22 -9.51
N ASN A 376 1.85 11.92 -9.25
CA ASN A 376 0.79 10.90 -9.24
C ASN A 376 -0.43 11.36 -8.41
N ASP A 377 -0.23 11.74 -7.14
CA ASP A 377 -1.34 12.06 -6.23
C ASP A 377 -2.12 13.30 -6.68
N LEU A 378 -1.44 14.31 -7.24
CA LEU A 378 -2.09 15.50 -7.80
C LEU A 378 -2.98 15.12 -8.99
N VAL A 379 -2.42 14.39 -9.95
CA VAL A 379 -3.13 13.98 -11.16
C VAL A 379 -4.28 13.02 -10.82
N ALA A 380 -4.04 12.07 -9.92
CA ALA A 380 -5.05 11.13 -9.45
C ALA A 380 -6.19 11.84 -8.71
N SER A 381 -5.90 12.83 -7.87
CA SER A 381 -6.93 13.64 -7.21
C SER A 381 -7.80 14.40 -8.21
N ILE A 382 -7.22 14.92 -9.31
CA ILE A 382 -8.00 15.58 -10.37
C ILE A 382 -8.86 14.56 -11.12
N LEU A 383 -8.29 13.41 -11.51
CA LEU A 383 -8.98 12.42 -12.34
C LEU A 383 -10.09 11.67 -11.58
N PHE A 384 -9.82 11.26 -10.34
CA PHE A 384 -10.70 10.40 -9.57
C PHE A 384 -11.47 11.15 -8.48
N GLY A 385 -11.13 12.41 -8.24
CA GLY A 385 -11.72 13.18 -7.15
C GLY A 385 -11.28 12.69 -5.78
N VAL A 386 -11.95 13.20 -4.76
CA VAL A 386 -11.82 12.76 -3.37
C VAL A 386 -13.23 12.65 -2.83
N ASP A 387 -13.60 11.48 -2.33
CA ASP A 387 -14.85 11.24 -1.62
C ASP A 387 -14.52 10.45 -0.38
N ARG A 388 -14.84 11.00 0.79
CA ARG A 388 -14.69 10.29 2.06
C ARG A 388 -15.61 10.84 3.13
N THR A 389 -15.97 9.99 4.08
CA THR A 389 -16.71 10.37 5.28
C THR A 389 -15.87 10.21 6.53
N VAL A 390 -15.66 11.31 7.25
CA VAL A 390 -14.90 11.30 8.52
C VAL A 390 -15.72 12.00 9.58
N ASP A 391 -15.91 11.36 10.73
CA ASP A 391 -16.71 11.87 11.84
C ASP A 391 -18.12 12.34 11.41
N GLY A 392 -18.74 11.57 10.50
CA GLY A 392 -20.05 11.89 9.92
C GLY A 392 -20.08 13.11 8.98
N GLN A 393 -18.92 13.69 8.66
CA GLN A 393 -18.79 14.78 7.70
C GLN A 393 -18.29 14.26 6.36
N GLU A 394 -19.00 14.58 5.29
CA GLU A 394 -18.62 14.24 3.92
C GLU A 394 -17.63 15.27 3.38
N VAL A 395 -16.52 14.78 2.82
CA VAL A 395 -15.52 15.57 2.12
C VAL A 395 -15.53 15.15 0.65
N LEU A 396 -15.87 16.11 -0.22
CA LEU A 396 -16.01 15.86 -1.66
C LEU A 396 -15.18 16.85 -2.49
N MET A 397 -14.35 16.31 -3.37
CA MET A 397 -13.78 16.96 -4.54
C MET A 397 -14.27 16.17 -5.77
N PRO A 398 -14.95 16.80 -6.74
CA PRO A 398 -15.46 16.08 -7.90
C PRO A 398 -14.32 15.49 -8.73
N ALA A 399 -14.56 14.31 -9.29
CA ALA A 399 -13.69 13.71 -10.29
C ALA A 399 -13.84 14.45 -11.63
N PHE A 400 -12.75 14.63 -12.36
CA PHE A 400 -12.74 15.19 -13.73
C PHE A 400 -12.35 14.14 -14.79
N GLY A 401 -12.30 12.86 -14.40
CA GLY A 401 -12.06 11.72 -15.27
C GLY A 401 -13.31 11.24 -16.02
N ASP A 402 -13.26 10.01 -16.52
CA ASP A 402 -14.30 9.44 -17.41
C ASP A 402 -15.67 9.29 -16.73
N ASN A 403 -15.69 9.14 -15.40
CA ASN A 403 -16.89 9.02 -14.58
C ASN A 403 -17.26 10.34 -13.88
N SER A 404 -16.80 11.47 -14.41
CA SER A 404 -17.06 12.79 -13.85
C SER A 404 -18.56 13.07 -13.74
N LEU A 405 -18.99 13.56 -12.57
CA LEU A 405 -20.33 14.14 -12.36
C LEU A 405 -20.40 15.60 -12.85
N VAL A 406 -19.26 16.15 -13.27
CA VAL A 406 -19.10 17.47 -13.90
C VAL A 406 -18.58 17.30 -15.33
N GLN A 407 -18.10 18.36 -15.97
CA GLN A 407 -17.47 18.24 -17.29
C GLN A 407 -16.18 17.40 -17.19
N PRO A 408 -16.05 16.26 -17.91
CA PRO A 408 -14.80 15.51 -17.94
C PRO A 408 -13.72 16.32 -18.68
N LEU A 409 -12.48 16.20 -18.20
CA LEU A 409 -11.32 16.85 -18.79
C LEU A 409 -10.48 15.86 -19.58
N THR A 410 -9.95 16.33 -20.71
CA THR A 410 -9.01 15.57 -21.54
C THR A 410 -7.65 15.41 -20.84
N ASP A 411 -6.84 14.45 -21.29
CA ASP A 411 -5.48 14.26 -20.76
C ASP A 411 -4.62 15.53 -20.85
N THR A 412 -4.76 16.29 -21.95
CA THR A 412 -4.06 17.57 -22.14
C THR A 412 -4.52 18.61 -21.13
N GLN A 413 -5.84 18.81 -20.96
CA GLN A 413 -6.36 19.78 -20.00
C GLN A 413 -5.95 19.48 -18.56
N VAL A 414 -5.97 18.21 -18.15
CA VAL A 414 -5.50 17.81 -16.81
C VAL A 414 -4.00 18.06 -16.66
N ALA A 415 -3.20 17.80 -17.70
CA ALA A 415 -1.77 18.10 -17.68
C ALA A 415 -1.51 19.60 -17.53
N ASP A 416 -2.21 20.44 -18.31
CA ASP A 416 -2.08 21.90 -18.27
C ASP A 416 -2.49 22.47 -16.90
N ILE A 417 -3.57 21.96 -16.29
CA ILE A 417 -3.98 22.34 -14.93
C ILE A 417 -2.93 21.91 -13.91
N ALA A 418 -2.46 20.67 -13.97
CA ALA A 418 -1.50 20.15 -12.99
C ALA A 418 -0.17 20.90 -13.07
N ASP A 419 0.32 21.20 -14.28
CA ASP A 419 1.53 22.00 -14.49
C ASP A 419 1.36 23.44 -13.97
N TYR A 420 0.19 24.06 -14.19
CA TYR A 420 -0.14 25.37 -13.59
C TYR A 420 -0.13 25.31 -12.06
N VAL A 421 -0.78 24.30 -11.45
CA VAL A 421 -0.82 24.13 -10.00
C VAL A 421 0.57 23.91 -9.41
N LEU A 422 1.41 23.08 -10.04
CA LEU A 422 2.77 22.82 -9.58
C LEU A 422 3.66 24.07 -9.71
N SER A 423 3.58 24.77 -10.85
CA SER A 423 4.37 25.97 -11.09
C SER A 423 3.99 27.17 -10.22
N HIS A 424 2.73 27.27 -9.79
CA HIS A 424 2.22 28.41 -9.03
C HIS A 424 2.06 28.13 -7.53
N PHE A 425 1.69 26.92 -7.14
CA PHE A 425 1.33 26.59 -5.76
C PHE A 425 2.21 25.50 -5.13
N GLY A 426 2.94 24.72 -5.93
CA GLY A 426 3.62 23.51 -5.48
C GLY A 426 5.10 23.41 -5.87
N ASN A 427 5.51 22.19 -6.21
CA ASN A 427 6.88 21.87 -6.56
C ASN A 427 7.16 22.12 -8.05
N THR A 428 7.88 23.21 -8.33
CA THR A 428 8.23 23.65 -9.70
C THR A 428 9.21 22.72 -10.42
N GLN A 429 9.78 21.72 -9.75
CA GLN A 429 10.62 20.70 -10.38
C GLN A 429 9.81 19.51 -10.92
N ALA A 430 8.55 19.37 -10.51
CA ALA A 430 7.64 18.36 -11.06
C ALA A 430 6.97 18.91 -12.33
N THR A 431 6.82 18.04 -13.33
CA THR A 431 6.17 18.37 -14.61
C THR A 431 5.17 17.28 -14.96
N VAL A 432 4.05 17.66 -15.60
CA VAL A 432 3.01 16.71 -16.00
C VAL A 432 2.81 16.77 -17.51
N SER A 433 2.87 15.62 -18.18
CA SER A 433 2.57 15.50 -19.61
C SER A 433 1.21 14.82 -19.85
N PRO A 434 0.57 15.03 -21.02
CA PRO A 434 -0.67 14.33 -21.37
C PRO A 434 -0.51 12.80 -21.36
N GLU A 435 0.66 12.27 -21.75
CA GLU A 435 0.95 10.83 -21.70
C GLU A 435 1.01 10.31 -20.27
N PHE A 436 1.57 11.11 -19.34
CA PHE A 436 1.56 10.79 -17.93
C PHE A 436 0.14 10.76 -17.38
N VAL A 437 -0.69 11.76 -17.70
CA VAL A 437 -2.10 11.77 -17.29
C VAL A 437 -2.82 10.53 -17.82
N ARG A 438 -2.63 10.19 -19.10
CA ARG A 438 -3.21 8.97 -19.67
C ARG A 438 -2.78 7.72 -18.91
N GLN A 439 -1.51 7.63 -18.54
CA GLN A 439 -1.00 6.52 -17.74
C GLN A 439 -1.76 6.42 -16.41
N ILE A 440 -1.88 7.52 -15.65
CA ILE A 440 -2.63 7.55 -14.39
C ILE A 440 -4.11 7.20 -14.61
N ARG A 441 -4.76 7.77 -15.63
CA ARG A 441 -6.15 7.47 -16.00
C ARG A 441 -6.38 5.97 -16.24
N THR A 442 -5.40 5.29 -16.83
CA THR A 442 -5.46 3.85 -17.10
C THR A 442 -4.97 2.95 -15.96
N GLY A 443 -4.76 3.50 -14.76
CA GLY A 443 -4.39 2.74 -13.56
C GLY A 443 -2.91 2.78 -13.19
N GLY A 444 -2.14 3.73 -13.74
CA GLY A 444 -0.75 3.99 -13.38
C GLY A 444 0.28 3.20 -14.17
N LYS A 445 1.53 3.18 -13.67
CA LYS A 445 2.65 2.58 -14.39
C LYS A 445 2.46 1.06 -14.49
N PRO A 446 2.45 0.48 -15.71
CA PRO A 446 2.31 -0.97 -15.86
C PRO A 446 3.52 -1.69 -15.26
N VAL A 447 3.25 -2.75 -14.51
CA VAL A 447 4.30 -3.59 -13.91
C VAL A 447 4.86 -4.56 -14.94
N LEU A 448 6.16 -4.85 -14.87
CA LEU A 448 6.85 -5.69 -15.85
C LEU A 448 6.20 -7.07 -16.02
N VAL A 449 5.76 -7.71 -14.92
CA VAL A 449 5.10 -9.02 -14.97
C VAL A 449 3.80 -8.96 -15.78
N ALA A 450 3.00 -7.90 -15.64
CA ALA A 450 1.79 -7.71 -16.44
C ALA A 450 2.12 -7.46 -17.92
N GLN A 451 3.20 -6.70 -18.20
CA GLN A 451 3.67 -6.46 -19.57
C GLN A 451 4.15 -7.75 -20.25
N LEU A 452 4.96 -8.57 -19.55
CA LEU A 452 5.47 -9.84 -20.07
C LEU A 452 4.37 -10.88 -20.26
N ALA A 453 3.33 -10.84 -19.42
CA ALA A 453 2.15 -11.70 -19.54
C ALA A 453 1.20 -11.28 -20.68
N ASN A 454 1.44 -10.14 -21.35
CA ASN A 454 0.66 -9.75 -22.50
C ASN A 454 0.74 -10.82 -23.60
N PRO A 455 -0.39 -11.32 -24.15
CA PRO A 455 -0.38 -12.39 -25.14
C PRO A 455 0.52 -12.09 -26.35
N LYS A 456 0.52 -10.85 -26.85
CA LYS A 456 1.37 -10.46 -27.98
C LYS A 456 2.85 -10.57 -27.64
N VAL A 457 3.22 -10.16 -26.43
CA VAL A 457 4.60 -10.27 -25.93
C VAL A 457 4.99 -11.74 -25.75
N MET A 458 4.12 -12.55 -25.11
CA MET A 458 4.36 -13.98 -24.97
C MET A 458 4.55 -14.70 -26.31
N LEU A 459 3.70 -14.43 -27.31
CA LEU A 459 3.85 -14.98 -28.65
C LEU A 459 5.18 -14.54 -29.30
N SER A 460 5.56 -13.28 -29.13
CA SER A 460 6.84 -12.77 -29.67
C SER A 460 8.05 -13.44 -29.03
N LEU A 461 8.03 -13.67 -27.71
CA LEU A 461 9.07 -14.37 -26.99
C LEU A 461 9.14 -15.85 -27.38
N ALA A 462 7.98 -16.51 -27.53
CA ALA A 462 7.91 -17.89 -28.00
C ALA A 462 8.46 -18.04 -29.43
N ALA A 463 8.12 -17.12 -30.32
CA ALA A 463 8.66 -17.08 -31.68
C ALA A 463 10.18 -16.85 -31.67
N ALA A 464 10.67 -15.91 -30.88
CA ALA A 464 12.11 -15.66 -30.73
C ALA A 464 12.87 -16.88 -30.18
N ALA A 465 12.31 -17.56 -29.18
CA ALA A 465 12.87 -18.78 -28.61
C ALA A 465 12.91 -19.92 -29.64
N LEU A 466 11.86 -20.08 -30.46
CA LEU A 466 11.81 -21.06 -31.53
C LEU A 466 12.86 -20.77 -32.60
N ILE A 467 13.01 -19.50 -33.01
CA ILE A 467 14.05 -19.07 -33.96
C ILE A 467 15.44 -19.34 -33.38
N GLY A 468 15.68 -19.01 -32.11
CA GLY A 468 16.94 -19.30 -31.42
C GLY A 468 17.26 -20.80 -31.39
N LEU A 469 16.27 -21.64 -31.08
CA LEU A 469 16.41 -23.10 -31.10
C LEU A 469 16.76 -23.60 -32.51
N ILE A 470 16.09 -23.08 -33.54
CA ILE A 470 16.37 -23.42 -34.94
C ILE A 470 17.82 -23.06 -35.29
N ILE A 471 18.27 -21.84 -34.96
CA ILE A 471 19.66 -21.40 -35.21
C ILE A 471 20.66 -22.31 -34.50
N VAL A 472 20.42 -22.65 -33.24
CA VAL A 472 21.30 -23.56 -32.46
C VAL A 472 21.36 -24.94 -33.10
N VAL A 473 20.22 -25.51 -33.51
CA VAL A 473 20.16 -26.83 -34.15
C VAL A 473 20.88 -26.83 -35.51
N PHE A 474 20.68 -25.80 -36.33
CA PHE A 474 21.37 -25.67 -37.62
C PHE A 474 22.87 -25.41 -37.45
N GLY A 475 23.25 -24.59 -36.46
CA GLY A 475 24.65 -24.33 -36.11
C GLY A 475 25.36 -25.60 -35.61
N LEU A 476 24.73 -26.37 -34.73
CA LEU A 476 25.22 -27.67 -34.27
C LEU A 476 25.36 -28.66 -35.43
N ARG A 477 24.37 -28.74 -36.32
CA ARG A 477 24.46 -29.59 -37.52
C ARG A 477 25.60 -29.19 -38.44
N ALA A 478 25.79 -27.90 -38.68
CA ALA A 478 26.89 -27.38 -39.50
C ALA A 478 28.26 -27.67 -38.86
N PHE A 479 28.39 -27.46 -37.55
CA PHE A 479 29.59 -27.76 -36.78
C PHE A 479 29.94 -29.26 -36.79
N LEU A 480 28.95 -30.12 -36.55
CA LEU A 480 29.13 -31.59 -36.59
C LEU A 480 29.46 -32.08 -38.00
N ARG A 481 28.93 -31.43 -39.05
CA ARG A 481 29.28 -31.75 -40.44
C ARG A 481 30.74 -31.40 -40.75
N ASN A 482 31.22 -30.23 -40.31
CA ASN A 482 32.61 -29.82 -40.50
C ASN A 482 33.62 -30.67 -39.71
N ARG A 483 33.22 -31.26 -38.58
CA ARG A 483 34.07 -32.19 -37.80
C ARG A 483 34.17 -33.61 -38.38
N ARG A 484 33.29 -34.00 -39.30
CA ARG A 484 33.36 -35.30 -40.01
C ARG A 484 34.17 -35.23 -41.31
N SER A 485 34.56 -34.03 -41.72
CA SER A 485 35.36 -33.75 -42.92
C SER A 485 36.83 -33.46 -42.61
N VAL A 486 37.26 -33.70 -41.37
CA VAL A 486 38.65 -33.79 -40.91
C VAL A 486 38.85 -35.22 -40.41
#